data_AF-A0A9Q3DYR8-F1
#
_entry.id   AF-A0A9Q3DYR8-F1
#
_cell.length_a   1.000
_cell.length_b   1.000
_cell.length_c   1.000
_cell.angle_alpha   90.00
_cell.angle_beta   90.00
_cell.angle_gamma   90.00
#
_symmetry.space_group_name_H-M   'P 1'
#
loop_
_entity.id
_entity.type
_entity.pdbx_description
1 polymer ?
#
loop_
_entity_poly.entity_id
_entity_poly.type
_entity_poly.pdbx_seq_one_letter_code
_entity_poly.pdbx_strand_id
1 'polypeptide(L)'
;MEYKTSVHASTGQTPEMLEKGWNTRLPADTLRKVLIKIYPTDSSFKMILDKVKHHAKQIMDDTFYYEKQKWDNIHKLPDLKCGDLVLLSILNYNSIKGPKKLKDSYVGPLLILPYMELIQFK
;
A
#
# COMPACT_ATOMS: atom_id res chain seq x y z
N MET A 1 2.66 -0.31 14.12
CA MET A 1 1.37 0.33 13.73
C MET A 1 0.82 1.28 14.80
N GLU A 2 1.51 1.51 15.93
CA GLU A 2 0.97 2.31 17.06
C GLU A 2 1.10 3.82 16.91
N TYR A 3 2.05 4.32 16.10
CA TYR A 3 2.34 5.75 16.00
C TYR A 3 1.16 6.57 15.44
N LYS A 4 0.42 6.01 14.48
CA LYS A 4 -0.72 6.71 13.85
C LYS A 4 -1.87 6.98 14.82
N THR A 5 -1.99 6.15 15.85
CA THR A 5 -3.07 6.19 16.85
C THR A 5 -2.60 6.70 18.22
N SER A 6 -1.30 6.94 18.42
CA SER A 6 -0.77 7.49 19.66
C SER A 6 -0.90 9.00 19.68
N VAL A 7 -1.28 9.56 20.82
CA VAL A 7 -1.38 11.01 21.02
C VAL A 7 0.02 11.61 20.96
N HIS A 8 0.24 12.57 20.06
CA HIS A 8 1.52 13.24 19.95
C HIS A 8 1.64 14.33 21.02
N ALA A 9 2.77 14.36 21.75
CA ALA A 9 2.91 15.18 22.95
C ALA A 9 2.79 16.70 22.70
N SER A 10 3.25 17.18 21.54
CA SER A 10 3.21 18.61 21.20
C SER A 10 1.87 19.11 20.68
N THR A 11 1.08 18.25 20.02
CA THR A 11 -0.20 18.64 19.41
C THR A 11 -1.40 18.15 20.21
N GLY A 12 -1.21 17.24 21.17
CA GLY A 12 -2.28 16.67 21.99
C GLY A 12 -3.29 15.83 21.20
N GLN A 13 -3.01 15.56 19.92
CA GLN A 13 -3.88 14.81 19.02
C GLN A 13 -3.10 13.69 18.34
N THR A 14 -3.80 12.65 17.89
CA THR A 14 -3.20 11.54 17.13
C THR A 14 -2.92 11.98 15.70
N PRO A 15 -1.81 11.56 15.06
CA PRO A 15 -1.53 11.89 13.66
C PRO A 15 -2.69 11.61 12.70
N GLU A 16 -3.43 10.51 12.90
CA GLU A 16 -4.58 10.17 12.06
C GLU A 16 -5.76 11.17 12.20
N MET A 17 -5.93 11.77 13.38
CA MET A 17 -6.93 12.82 13.61
C MET A 17 -6.56 14.11 12.86
N LEU A 18 -5.27 14.44 12.78
CA LEU A 18 -4.79 15.62 12.06
C LEU A 18 -4.86 15.42 10.53
N GLU A 19 -4.57 14.22 10.05
CA GLU A 19 -4.60 13.91 8.60
C GLU A 19 -6.03 13.75 8.06
N LYS A 20 -6.90 13.07 8.80
CA LYS A 20 -8.21 12.63 8.30
C LYS A 20 -9.39 13.28 9.01
N GLY A 21 -9.18 13.93 10.15
CA GLY A 21 -10.25 14.49 10.99
C GLY A 21 -11.05 13.47 11.79
N TRP A 22 -10.67 12.18 11.76
CA TRP A 22 -11.29 11.12 12.55
C TRP A 22 -10.30 9.99 12.82
N ASN A 23 -10.45 9.30 13.96
CA ASN A 23 -9.59 8.19 14.37
C ASN A 23 -10.31 6.85 14.13
N THR A 24 -9.66 5.94 13.42
CA THR A 24 -10.22 4.64 12.99
C THR A 24 -10.53 3.69 14.15
N ARG A 25 -9.99 3.95 15.36
CA ARG A 25 -10.19 3.14 16.57
C ARG A 25 -11.11 3.75 17.64
N LEU A 26 -11.93 4.75 17.30
CA LEU A 26 -12.98 5.20 18.22
C LEU A 26 -14.11 4.17 18.27
N PRO A 27 -14.67 3.86 19.45
CA PRO A 27 -15.81 2.95 19.54
C PRO A 27 -16.93 3.48 18.64
N ALA A 28 -17.55 2.59 17.86
CA ALA A 28 -18.61 2.92 16.91
C ALA A 28 -19.75 3.77 17.52
N ASP A 29 -19.89 3.74 18.85
CA ASP A 29 -20.85 4.50 19.63
C ASP A 29 -20.62 6.02 19.60
N THR A 30 -19.38 6.49 19.43
CA THR A 30 -19.12 7.93 19.24
C THR A 30 -19.59 8.44 17.88
N LEU A 31 -19.52 7.60 16.84
CA LEU A 31 -20.04 7.93 15.50
C LEU A 31 -21.58 7.89 15.46
N ARG A 32 -22.21 7.05 16.31
CA ARG A 32 -23.67 6.88 16.36
C ARG A 32 -24.42 8.01 17.07
N LYS A 33 -23.78 8.78 17.96
CA LYS A 33 -24.47 9.85 18.72
C LYS A 33 -24.90 11.06 17.89
N VAL A 34 -24.24 11.30 16.75
CA VAL A 34 -24.53 12.44 15.84
C VAL A 34 -25.35 12.01 14.63
N LEU A 35 -25.54 10.70 14.40
CA LEU A 35 -26.37 10.21 13.31
C LEU A 35 -27.84 10.42 13.67
N ILE A 36 -28.47 11.40 13.02
CA ILE A 36 -29.92 11.60 13.01
C ILE A 36 -30.55 10.23 12.73
N LYS A 37 -31.40 9.75 13.64
CA LYS A 37 -32.10 8.47 13.51
C LYS A 37 -33.23 8.64 12.49
N ILE A 38 -32.85 8.88 11.24
CA ILE A 38 -33.77 8.93 10.11
C ILE A 38 -34.12 7.47 9.84
N TYR A 39 -35.36 7.05 10.10
CA TYR A 39 -35.92 5.85 9.49
C TYR A 39 -36.20 6.23 8.05
N PRO A 40 -35.30 5.94 7.11
CA PRO A 40 -35.52 6.35 5.76
C PRO A 40 -36.65 5.47 5.25
N THR A 41 -37.71 6.04 4.69
CA THR A 41 -38.66 5.28 3.88
C THR A 41 -37.84 4.41 2.91
N ASP A 42 -38.19 3.14 2.69
CA ASP A 42 -37.34 2.16 1.98
C ASP A 42 -36.73 2.69 0.67
N SER A 43 -37.46 3.55 -0.05
CA SER A 43 -37.00 4.25 -1.24
C SER A 43 -35.80 5.19 -0.99
N SER A 44 -35.86 5.99 0.08
CA SER A 44 -34.80 6.92 0.48
C SER A 44 -33.56 6.21 1.03
N PHE A 45 -33.74 5.06 1.71
CA PHE A 45 -32.61 4.25 2.19
C PHE A 45 -31.82 3.67 1.03
N LYS A 46 -32.52 3.11 0.03
CA LYS A 46 -31.89 2.57 -1.18
C LYS A 46 -31.09 3.65 -1.91
N MET A 47 -31.65 4.85 -2.09
CA MET A 47 -30.94 5.97 -2.71
C MET A 47 -29.67 6.36 -1.96
N ILE A 48 -29.72 6.41 -0.62
CA ILE A 48 -28.55 6.71 0.21
C ILE A 48 -27.50 5.60 0.06
N LEU A 49 -27.90 4.33 0.13
CA LEU A 49 -26.99 3.20 -0.04
C LEU A 49 -26.32 3.20 -1.41
N ASP A 50 -27.07 3.46 -2.48
CA ASP A 50 -26.54 3.49 -3.84
C ASP A 50 -25.53 4.63 -4.00
N LYS A 51 -25.81 5.81 -3.43
CA LYS A 51 -24.85 6.93 -3.38
C LYS A 51 -23.59 6.58 -2.59
N VAL A 52 -23.73 5.96 -1.43
CA VAL A 52 -22.59 5.54 -0.60
C VAL A 52 -21.74 4.51 -1.33
N LYS A 53 -22.36 3.51 -1.99
CA LYS A 53 -21.65 2.52 -2.80
C LYS A 53 -20.90 3.16 -3.96
N HIS A 54 -21.55 4.09 -4.67
CA HIS A 54 -20.92 4.79 -5.78
C HIS A 54 -19.71 5.62 -5.32
N HIS A 55 -19.87 6.36 -4.23
CA HIS A 55 -18.80 7.17 -3.65
C HIS A 55 -17.65 6.31 -3.11
N ALA A 56 -17.95 5.19 -2.44
CA ALA A 56 -16.92 4.25 -1.98
C ALA A 56 -16.12 3.67 -3.16
N LYS A 57 -16.79 3.35 -4.26
CA LYS A 57 -16.11 2.89 -5.49
C LYS A 57 -15.19 3.97 -6.06
N GLN A 58 -15.67 5.21 -6.16
CA GLN A 58 -14.86 6.34 -6.64
C GLN A 58 -13.61 6.55 -5.78
N ILE A 59 -13.75 6.52 -4.44
CA ILE A 59 -12.60 6.64 -3.54
C ILE A 59 -11.58 5.52 -3.80
N MET A 60 -12.04 4.27 -3.96
CA MET A 60 -11.13 3.15 -4.24
C MET A 60 -10.37 3.35 -5.55
N ASP A 61 -11.07 3.75 -6.61
CA ASP A 61 -10.50 4.00 -7.93
C ASP A 61 -9.49 5.17 -7.88
N ASP A 62 -9.84 6.27 -7.21
CA ASP A 62 -8.98 7.45 -7.05
C ASP A 62 -7.72 7.13 -6.23
N THR A 63 -7.87 6.35 -5.15
CA THR A 63 -6.75 5.95 -4.29
C THR A 63 -5.79 5.04 -5.06
N PHE A 64 -6.32 4.06 -5.79
CA PHE A 64 -5.52 3.19 -6.64
C PHE A 64 -4.78 3.98 -7.72
N TYR A 65 -5.46 4.91 -8.38
CA TYR A 65 -4.84 5.77 -9.40
C TYR A 65 -3.71 6.61 -8.82
N TYR A 66 -3.93 7.26 -7.67
CA TYR A 66 -2.92 8.06 -6.99
C TYR A 66 -1.70 7.22 -6.60
N GLU A 67 -1.91 6.04 -6.01
CA GLU A 67 -0.82 5.14 -5.61
C GLU A 67 -0.02 4.64 -6.82
N LYS A 68 -0.70 4.28 -7.91
CA LYS A 68 -0.05 3.88 -9.16
C LYS A 68 0.78 5.01 -9.75
N GLN A 69 0.22 6.22 -9.90
CA GLN A 69 0.97 7.37 -10.42
C GLN A 69 2.19 7.68 -9.55
N LYS A 70 2.02 7.63 -8.22
CA LYS A 70 3.13 7.83 -7.28
C LYS A 70 4.22 6.78 -7.47
N TRP A 71 3.82 5.51 -7.65
CA TRP A 71 4.76 4.43 -7.92
C TRP A 71 5.52 4.65 -9.22
N ASP A 72 4.81 4.91 -10.32
CA ASP A 72 5.38 5.12 -11.66
C ASP A 72 6.33 6.34 -11.69
N ASN A 73 6.01 7.41 -10.95
CA ASN A 73 6.86 8.61 -10.86
C ASN A 73 8.15 8.37 -10.05
N ILE A 74 8.09 7.57 -8.99
CA ILE A 74 9.23 7.30 -8.11
C ILE A 74 10.11 6.18 -8.68
N HIS A 75 9.51 5.15 -9.28
CA HIS A 75 10.21 3.95 -9.73
C HIS A 75 10.52 4.05 -11.21
N LYS A 76 11.67 4.66 -11.50
CA LYS A 76 12.26 4.55 -12.84
C LYS A 76 12.85 3.16 -12.99
N LEU A 77 12.31 2.39 -13.93
CA LEU A 77 12.95 1.15 -14.36
C LEU A 77 14.36 1.48 -14.88
N PRO A 78 15.40 0.81 -14.38
CA PRO A 78 16.75 0.99 -14.92
C PRO A 78 16.77 0.49 -16.37
N ASP A 79 17.37 1.27 -17.27
CA ASP A 79 17.62 0.87 -18.65
C ASP A 79 18.79 -0.12 -18.67
N LEU A 80 18.47 -1.41 -18.55
CA LEU A 80 19.43 -2.51 -18.49
C LEU A 80 19.76 -2.98 -19.91
N LYS A 81 21.04 -2.97 -20.27
CA LYS A 81 21.52 -3.41 -21.59
C LYS A 81 22.22 -4.75 -21.51
N CYS A 82 22.20 -5.47 -22.63
CA CYS A 82 22.99 -6.69 -22.78
C CYS A 82 24.48 -6.33 -22.67
N GLY A 83 25.21 -7.08 -21.86
CA GLY A 83 26.61 -6.80 -21.52
C GLY A 83 26.80 -6.01 -20.22
N ASP A 84 25.75 -5.48 -19.60
CA ASP A 84 25.87 -4.82 -18.30
C ASP A 84 26.13 -5.83 -17.18
N LEU A 85 26.95 -5.42 -16.21
CA LEU A 85 27.19 -6.17 -14.98
C LEU A 85 26.21 -5.71 -13.90
N VAL A 86 25.35 -6.62 -13.48
CA VAL A 86 24.31 -6.34 -12.48
C VAL A 86 24.47 -7.20 -11.24
N LEU A 87 24.02 -6.66 -10.11
CA LEU A 87 23.92 -7.37 -8.85
C LEU A 87 22.48 -7.87 -8.66
N LEU A 88 22.34 -9.16 -8.35
CA LEU A 88 21.03 -9.77 -8.11
C LEU A 88 20.71 -9.72 -6.62
N SER A 89 19.59 -9.08 -6.28
CA SER A 89 19.13 -9.00 -4.89
C SER A 89 18.63 -10.36 -4.40
N ILE A 90 19.15 -10.81 -3.26
CA ILE A 90 18.74 -12.06 -2.61
C ILE A 90 17.85 -11.83 -1.38
N LEU A 91 17.34 -10.61 -1.20
CA LEU A 91 16.48 -10.23 -0.05
C LEU A 91 15.23 -11.11 0.07
N ASN A 92 14.67 -11.57 -1.06
CA ASN A 92 13.47 -12.42 -1.12
C ASN A 92 13.80 -13.91 -1.33
N TYR A 93 15.08 -14.29 -1.35
CA TYR A 93 15.51 -15.67 -1.59
C TYR A 93 15.64 -16.45 -0.27
N ASN A 94 14.68 -17.32 0.01
CA ASN A 94 14.64 -18.10 1.26
C ASN A 94 15.49 -19.37 1.23
N SER A 95 15.99 -19.79 0.06
CA SER A 95 16.72 -21.06 -0.11
C SER A 95 18.19 -21.01 0.32
N ILE A 96 18.72 -19.82 0.63
CA ILE A 96 20.11 -19.64 1.07
C ILE A 96 20.16 -19.90 2.58
N LYS A 97 20.92 -20.89 3.03
CA LYS A 97 21.08 -21.21 4.47
C LYS A 97 21.98 -20.17 5.16
N GLY A 98 21.73 -19.89 6.45
CA GLY A 98 22.56 -19.02 7.28
C GLY A 98 21.80 -17.90 8.01
N PRO A 99 22.45 -17.21 8.96
CA PRO A 99 21.86 -16.12 9.74
C PRO A 99 21.60 -14.89 8.87
N LYS A 100 20.35 -14.37 8.89
CA LYS A 100 19.87 -13.27 8.03
C LYS A 100 20.73 -12.00 8.07
N LYS A 101 21.41 -11.74 9.19
CA LYS A 101 22.25 -10.55 9.40
C LYS A 101 23.64 -10.62 8.76
N LEU A 102 24.12 -11.83 8.44
CA LEU A 102 25.43 -12.05 7.82
C LEU A 102 25.32 -12.48 6.35
N LYS A 103 24.10 -12.45 5.79
CA LYS A 103 23.90 -12.71 4.36
C LYS A 103 24.15 -11.41 3.61
N ASP A 104 24.97 -11.49 2.57
CA ASP A 104 25.04 -10.42 1.60
C ASP A 104 23.65 -10.18 1.01
N SER A 105 23.28 -8.92 0.82
CA SER A 105 21.98 -8.58 0.23
C SER A 105 21.95 -8.83 -1.28
N TYR A 106 23.13 -9.00 -1.89
CA TYR A 106 23.31 -9.08 -3.34
C TYR A 106 24.32 -10.16 -3.72
N VAL A 107 24.10 -10.79 -4.87
CA VAL A 107 25.01 -11.76 -5.49
C VAL A 107 25.41 -11.24 -6.86
N GLY A 108 26.70 -11.28 -7.18
CA GLY A 108 27.24 -10.86 -8.47
C GLY A 108 28.62 -10.21 -8.36
N PRO A 109 29.15 -9.62 -9.44
CA PRO A 109 28.44 -9.14 -10.62
C PRO A 109 28.08 -10.25 -11.64
N LEU A 110 26.86 -10.19 -12.18
CA LEU A 110 26.35 -11.08 -13.22
C LEU A 110 26.21 -10.32 -14.54
N LEU A 111 26.58 -10.96 -15.64
CA LEU A 111 26.45 -10.37 -16.98
C LEU A 111 25.03 -10.57 -17.53
N ILE A 112 24.41 -9.49 -18.01
CA ILE A 112 23.14 -9.60 -18.75
C ILE A 112 23.42 -10.17 -20.14
N LEU A 113 22.93 -11.37 -20.40
CA LEU A 113 23.02 -12.00 -21.72
C LEU A 113 21.81 -11.60 -22.58
N PRO A 114 22.00 -11.37 -23.90
CA PRO A 114 20.88 -11.26 -24.82
C PRO A 114 20.12 -12.59 -24.87
N TYR A 115 18.79 -12.51 -24.88
CA TYR A 115 17.89 -13.67 -24.85
C TYR A 115 18.38 -14.82 -25.74
N MET A 116 18.79 -15.91 -25.11
CA MET A 116 18.75 -17.25 -25.69
C MET A 116 17.55 -17.94 -25.04
N GLU A 117 16.67 -18.46 -25.87
CA GLU A 117 15.43 -19.15 -25.51
C GLU A 117 15.63 -20.10 -24.32
N LEU A 118 14.74 -19.95 -23.33
CA LEU A 118 14.36 -20.95 -22.32
C LEU A 118 15.28 -22.17 -22.21
N ILE A 119 16.33 -22.06 -21.39
CA ILE A 119 17.02 -23.25 -20.87
C ILE A 119 15.99 -23.96 -19.99
N GLN A 120 15.29 -24.94 -20.56
CA GLN A 120 14.51 -25.90 -19.80
C GLN A 120 15.48 -26.71 -18.94
N PHE A 121 15.45 -26.46 -17.63
CA PHE A 121 16.08 -27.35 -16.67
C PHE A 121 15.30 -28.67 -16.68
N LYS A 122 15.96 -29.71 -17.19
CA LYS A 122 15.51 -31.10 -17.20
C LYS A 122 15.76 -31.75 -15.84
#